data_AF-A0A2M6Z5F0-F1
#
_entry.id   AF-A0A2M6Z5F0-F1
#
_cell.length_a   1.000
_cell.length_b   1.000
_cell.length_c   1.000
_cell.angle_alpha   90.00
_cell.angle_beta   90.00
_cell.angle_gamma   90.00
#
_symmetry.space_group_name_H-M   'P 1'
#
loop_
_entity.id
_entity.type
_entity.pdbx_description
1 polymer ?
#
loop_
_entity_poly.entity_id
_entity_poly.type
_entity_poly.pdbx_seq_one_letter_code
_entity_poly.pdbx_strand_id
1 'polypeptide(L)'
;MADIATSVAKAHVLSGAGEIERISGPAVQQARILGHKFLAELGRLAAEEAIKAKKKTIMPEHIETAGKMLTENYSAVVKAVEAAPVQSEGQEPAAE
;
A
#
# COMPACT_ATOMS: atom_id res chain seq x y z
N MET A 1 -24.20 9.81 -2.00
CA MET A 1 -23.15 9.88 -0.96
C MET A 1 -21.86 9.30 -1.52
N ALA A 2 -20.95 10.13 -2.01
CA ALA A 2 -19.58 9.74 -2.39
C ALA A 2 -18.68 10.99 -2.36
N ASP A 3 -18.55 11.61 -1.19
CA ASP A 3 -17.69 12.80 -1.01
C ASP A 3 -16.73 12.65 0.19
N ILE A 4 -16.22 11.43 0.36
CA ILE A 4 -15.10 11.11 1.28
C ILE A 4 -13.86 10.80 0.43
N ALA A 5 -13.66 11.55 -0.65
CA ALA A 5 -12.62 11.30 -1.64
C ALA A 5 -11.56 12.41 -1.68
N THR A 6 -11.30 13.09 -0.56
CA THR A 6 -9.91 13.47 -0.28
C THR A 6 -9.20 12.16 0.03
N SER A 7 -8.80 11.42 -1.01
CA SER A 7 -8.21 10.09 -0.87
C SER A 7 -7.14 10.12 0.21
N VAL A 8 -7.28 9.32 1.27
CA VAL A 8 -6.28 9.25 2.36
C VAL A 8 -4.88 9.00 1.79
N ALA A 9 -4.78 8.25 0.69
CA ALA A 9 -3.54 8.07 -0.05
C ALA A 9 -2.98 9.37 -0.64
N LYS A 10 -3.82 10.25 -1.21
CA LYS A 10 -3.40 11.58 -1.68
C LYS A 10 -2.82 12.41 -0.54
N ALA A 11 -3.53 12.49 0.58
CA ALA A 11 -3.09 13.26 1.75
C ALA A 11 -1.79 12.68 2.35
N HIS A 12 -1.71 11.36 2.47
CA HIS A 12 -0.55 10.66 3.02
C HIS A 12 0.69 10.85 2.14
N VAL A 13 0.56 10.69 0.81
CA VAL A 13 1.67 10.89 -0.12
C VAL A 13 2.14 12.34 -0.13
N LEU A 14 1.21 13.32 -0.19
CA LEU A 14 1.58 14.74 -0.20
C LEU A 14 2.20 15.21 1.12
N SER A 15 1.81 14.63 2.27
CA SER A 15 2.37 15.01 3.57
C SER A 15 3.88 14.78 3.69
N GLY A 16 4.42 13.83 2.94
CA GLY A 16 5.87 13.55 2.88
C GLY A 16 6.59 14.14 1.66
N ALA A 17 5.86 14.82 0.76
CA ALA A 17 6.40 15.21 -0.55
C ALA A 17 7.07 16.59 -0.58
N GLY A 18 7.13 17.30 0.55
CA GLY A 18 7.80 18.60 0.67
C GLY A 18 7.12 19.67 -0.18
N GLU A 19 7.82 20.16 -1.20
CA GLU A 19 7.37 21.24 -2.10
C GLU A 19 6.33 20.77 -3.14
N ILE A 20 6.08 19.46 -3.25
CA ILE A 20 5.11 18.93 -4.22
C ILE A 20 3.69 19.16 -3.71
N GLU A 21 2.95 20.06 -4.38
CA GLU A 21 1.59 20.43 -4.00
C GLU A 21 0.50 19.57 -4.67
N ARG A 22 0.84 18.86 -5.75
CA ARG A 22 -0.13 18.17 -6.62
C ARG A 22 0.30 16.74 -6.91
N ILE A 23 -0.70 15.88 -7.03
CA ILE A 23 -0.55 14.47 -7.42
C ILE A 23 -1.66 14.13 -8.42
N SER A 24 -1.31 13.38 -9.46
CA SER A 24 -2.27 12.96 -10.48
C SER A 24 -3.21 11.87 -9.95
N GLY A 25 -4.43 11.79 -10.51
CA GLY A 25 -5.39 10.72 -10.18
C GLY A 25 -4.80 9.31 -10.30
N PRO A 26 -4.12 8.95 -11.41
CA PRO A 26 -3.44 7.66 -11.56
C PRO A 26 -2.37 7.39 -10.49
N ALA A 27 -1.57 8.41 -10.10
CA ALA A 27 -0.57 8.25 -9.07
C ALA A 27 -1.19 7.98 -7.68
N VAL A 28 -2.33 8.61 -7.36
CA VAL A 28 -3.10 8.30 -6.14
C VAL A 28 -3.59 6.86 -6.17
N GLN A 29 -4.10 6.37 -7.31
CA GLN A 29 -4.55 4.98 -7.41
C GLN A 29 -3.39 4.00 -7.24
N GLN A 30 -2.23 4.29 -7.85
CA GLN A 30 -1.04 3.47 -7.68
C GLN A 30 -0.59 3.44 -6.20
N ALA A 31 -0.56 4.58 -5.52
CA ALA A 31 -0.23 4.65 -4.10
C ALA A 31 -1.18 3.80 -3.23
N ARG A 32 -2.48 3.77 -3.55
CA ARG A 32 -3.45 2.92 -2.85
C ARG A 32 -3.17 1.43 -3.05
N ILE A 33 -2.90 1.03 -4.30
CA ILE A 33 -2.57 -0.37 -4.64
C ILE A 33 -1.32 -0.80 -3.86
N LEU A 34 -0.29 0.04 -3.86
CA LEU A 34 0.95 -0.22 -3.13
C LEU A 34 0.73 -0.29 -1.62
N GLY A 35 -0.03 0.64 -1.06
CA GLY A 35 -0.37 0.63 0.36
C GLY A 35 -1.12 -0.63 0.78
N HIS A 36 -2.08 -1.10 -0.02
CA HIS A 36 -2.79 -2.34 0.26
C HIS A 36 -1.88 -3.58 0.20
N LYS A 37 -0.99 -3.65 -0.80
CA LYS A 37 0.00 -4.74 -0.90
C LYS A 37 0.94 -4.75 0.29
N PHE A 38 1.42 -3.58 0.71
CA PHE A 38 2.27 -3.44 1.89
C PHE A 38 1.56 -3.92 3.15
N LEU A 39 0.31 -3.49 3.38
CA LEU A 39 -0.48 -3.91 4.54
C LEU A 39 -0.76 -5.42 4.54
N ALA A 40 -1.02 -6.02 3.38
CA ALA A 40 -1.21 -7.46 3.26
C ALA A 40 0.04 -8.24 3.68
N GLU A 41 1.21 -7.81 3.21
CA GLU A 41 2.48 -8.47 3.54
C GLU A 41 2.88 -8.25 5.01
N LEU A 42 2.67 -7.05 5.54
CA LEU A 42 2.85 -6.76 6.97
C LEU A 42 1.96 -7.66 7.84
N GLY A 43 0.69 -7.82 7.44
CA GLY A 43 -0.25 -8.70 8.13
C GLY A 43 0.17 -10.17 8.10
N ARG A 44 0.69 -10.66 6.96
CA ARG A 44 1.23 -12.02 6.81
C ARG A 44 2.39 -12.26 7.78
N LEU A 45 3.39 -11.39 7.78
CA LEU A 45 4.54 -11.51 8.66
C LEU A 45 4.15 -11.38 10.15
N ALA A 46 3.24 -10.47 10.48
CA ALA A 46 2.78 -10.32 11.86
C ALA A 46 1.99 -11.55 12.35
N ALA A 47 1.24 -12.21 11.46
CA ALA A 47 0.60 -13.48 11.76
C ALA A 47 1.63 -14.59 12.02
N GLU A 48 2.71 -14.66 11.23
CA GLU A 48 3.80 -15.62 11.45
C GLU A 48 4.48 -15.42 12.81
N GLU A 49 4.75 -14.16 13.19
CA GLU A 49 5.30 -13.86 14.52
C GLU A 49 4.33 -14.22 15.65
N ALA A 50 3.03 -13.98 15.47
CA ALA A 50 2.01 -14.40 16.44
C ALA A 50 1.99 -15.94 16.62
N ILE A 51 2.10 -16.68 15.51
CA ILE A 51 2.15 -18.15 15.51
C ILE A 51 3.41 -18.65 16.22
N LYS A 52 4.58 -18.05 15.95
CA LYS A 52 5.85 -18.38 16.65
C LYS A 52 5.73 -18.15 18.16
N ALA A 53 5.07 -17.05 18.55
CA ALA A 53 4.76 -16.72 19.93
C ALA A 53 3.61 -17.57 20.54
N LYS A 54 3.06 -18.54 19.78
CA LYS A 54 1.92 -19.40 20.16
C LYS A 54 0.66 -18.61 20.56
N LYS A 55 0.49 -17.41 20.00
CA LYS A 55 -0.68 -16.55 20.20
C LYS A 55 -1.64 -16.70 19.03
N LYS A 56 -2.95 -16.62 19.32
CA LYS A 56 -4.02 -16.61 18.30
C LYS A 56 -4.46 -15.20 17.90
N THR A 57 -3.84 -14.19 18.50
CA THR A 57 -4.16 -12.77 18.30
C THR A 57 -2.90 -12.06 17.87
N ILE A 58 -2.99 -11.26 16.81
CA ILE A 58 -1.92 -10.35 16.40
C ILE A 58 -1.92 -9.18 17.37
N MET A 59 -0.81 -9.01 18.07
CA MET A 59 -0.61 -7.96 19.07
C MET A 59 0.35 -6.91 18.49
N PRO A 60 0.41 -5.69 19.05
CA PRO A 60 1.30 -4.63 18.57
C PRO A 60 2.75 -5.07 18.38
N GLU A 61 3.30 -5.86 19.30
CA GLU A 61 4.69 -6.35 19.22
C GLU A 61 4.97 -7.23 18.00
N HIS A 62 3.97 -7.93 17.47
CA HIS A 62 4.11 -8.73 16.25
C HIS A 62 4.13 -7.84 15.01
N ILE A 63 3.34 -6.76 15.02
CA ILE A 63 3.33 -5.77 13.94
C ILE A 63 4.66 -5.01 13.92
N GLU A 64 5.19 -4.62 15.08
CA GLU A 64 6.51 -3.95 15.17
C GLU A 64 7.65 -4.84 14.66
N THR A 65 7.64 -6.12 15.02
CA THR A 65 8.65 -7.09 14.55
C THR A 65 8.53 -7.34 13.05
N ALA A 66 7.32 -7.57 12.55
CA ALA A 66 7.05 -7.70 11.12
C ALA A 66 7.45 -6.44 10.34
N GLY A 67 7.18 -5.26 10.89
CA GLY A 67 7.58 -3.98 10.32
C GLY A 67 9.09 -3.88 10.13
N LYS A 68 9.87 -4.22 11.17
CA LYS A 68 11.35 -4.25 11.10
C LYS A 68 11.84 -5.17 9.99
N MET A 69 11.34 -6.41 9.94
CA MET A 69 11.69 -7.40 8.91
C MET A 69 11.38 -6.90 7.49
N LEU A 70 10.27 -6.18 7.33
CA LEU A 70 9.85 -5.63 6.05
C LEU A 70 10.72 -4.45 5.62
N THR A 71 11.13 -3.60 6.56
CA THR A 71 12.08 -2.50 6.30
C THR A 71 13.50 -2.99 5.98
N GLU A 72 13.98 -4.01 6.69
CA GLU A 72 15.32 -4.57 6.47
C GLU A 72 15.40 -5.33 5.13
N ASN A 73 14.27 -5.90 4.69
CA ASN A 73 14.15 -6.57 3.39
C ASN A 73 13.46 -5.69 2.33
N TYR A 74 13.63 -4.35 2.38
CA TYR A 74 12.93 -3.39 1.50
C TYR A 74 12.95 -3.77 -0.01
N SER A 75 13.99 -4.48 -0.46
CA SER A 75 14.10 -5.08 -1.80
C SER A 75 12.92 -5.97 -2.19
N ALA A 76 12.32 -6.71 -1.26
CA ALA A 76 11.22 -7.63 -1.51
C ALA A 76 9.89 -6.90 -1.78
N VAL A 77 9.66 -5.77 -1.09
CA VAL A 77 8.47 -4.93 -1.31
C VAL A 77 8.50 -4.32 -2.71
N VAL A 78 9.68 -3.90 -3.19
CA VAL A 78 9.86 -3.36 -4.55
C VAL A 78 9.69 -4.46 -5.62
N LYS A 79 10.20 -5.67 -5.39
CA LYS A 79 10.07 -6.78 -6.37
C LYS A 79 8.64 -7.29 -6.55
N ALA A 80 7.78 -7.23 -5.53
CA ALA A 80 6.36 -7.56 -5.66
C ALA A 80 5.54 -6.52 -6.46
N VAL A 81 6.15 -5.36 -6.77
CA VAL A 81 5.52 -4.25 -7.49
C VAL A 81 5.79 -4.32 -8.99
N GLU A 82 6.94 -4.83 -9.42
CA GLU A 82 7.29 -4.99 -10.84
C GLU A 82 6.43 -6.01 -11.60
N ALA A 83 5.71 -6.90 -10.91
CA ALA A 83 4.95 -7.99 -11.52
C ALA A 83 3.50 -7.64 -11.95
N ALA A 84 3.02 -6.41 -11.75
CA ALA A 84 1.65 -6.03 -12.11
C ALA A 84 1.63 -5.00 -13.25
N PRO A 85 1.40 -5.41 -14.52
CA PRO A 85 1.16 -4.46 -15.59
C PRO A 85 -0.12 -3.68 -15.29
N VAL A 86 -0.01 -2.36 -15.18
CA VAL A 86 -1.17 -1.46 -15.15
C VAL A 86 -1.72 -1.48 -16.57
N GLN A 87 -2.74 -2.32 -16.83
CA GLN A 87 -3.53 -2.21 -18.05
C GLN A 87 -4.31 -0.89 -17.96
N SER A 88 -3.85 0.09 -18.74
CA SER A 88 -4.58 1.31 -19.01
C SER A 88 -5.81 0.96 -19.85
N GLU A 89 -6.96 0.70 -19.23
CA GLU A 89 -8.24 0.74 -19.95
C GLU A 89 -8.55 2.19 -20.29
N GLY A 90 -8.08 2.62 -21.47
CA GLY A 90 -8.53 3.81 -22.16
C GLY A 90 -9.95 3.58 -22.67
N GLN A 91 -10.91 4.07 -21.90
CA GLN A 91 -12.30 4.19 -22.28
C GLN A 91 -12.46 5.32 -23.31
N GLU A 92 -12.72 4.95 -24.57
CA GLU A 92 -13.29 5.84 -25.58
C GLU A 92 -14.57 5.16 -26.13
N PRO A 93 -15.78 5.64 -25.79
CA PRO A 93 -16.91 5.43 -26.66
C PRO A 93 -16.86 6.51 -27.74
N ALA A 94 -16.44 6.14 -28.95
CA ALA A 94 -16.58 6.99 -30.11
C ALA A 94 -18.08 7.15 -30.45
N ALA A 95 -18.54 8.38 -30.17
CA ALA A 95 -19.55 9.20 -30.83
C ALA A 95 -20.50 8.59 -31.89
N GLU A 96 -21.78 8.93 -31.66
CA GLU A 96 -22.89 9.27 -32.57
C GLU A 96 -23.48 8.21 -33.52
#